data_AF-A0A1R1MJU3-F1
#
_entry.id   AF-A0A1R1MJU3-F1
#
_cell.length_a   1.000
_cell.length_b   1.000
_cell.length_c   1.000
_cell.angle_alpha   90.00
_cell.angle_beta   90.00
_cell.angle_gamma   90.00
#
_symmetry.space_group_name_H-M   'P 1'
#
loop_
_entity.id
_entity.type
_entity.pdbx_description
1 polymer ?
#
loop_
_entity_poly.entity_id
_entity_poly.type
_entity_poly.pdbx_seq_one_letter_code
_entity_poly.pdbx_strand_id
1 'polypeptide(L)'
;MKVKKLLVATLIGAAVMAGGCGKKPAPKTTAVVSTPWDDFCNKYANMEGGVAACKCVFANDLEEAQIAREEAVADARSELARILEVKVMTMVKRYKSRTVAGKKRYMGSTFEEVAKQVAKQYLRGSRPINTKTFRADDGRYVVCSVVALQPAVVKNMIKKMAQKMEMSPRDEDILYQEFKAYKAQQELEKEIKGY
;
A
#
# COMPACT_ATOMS: atom_id res chain seq x y z
N MET A 1 -31.89 34.06 49.17
CA MET A 1 -30.43 33.81 49.31
C MET A 1 -30.14 32.35 48.93
N LYS A 2 -29.11 32.12 48.12
CA LYS A 2 -28.64 30.82 47.62
C LYS A 2 -27.87 30.05 48.69
N VAL A 3 -28.08 28.74 48.86
CA VAL A 3 -27.08 27.77 49.37
C VAL A 3 -27.50 26.37 48.87
N LYS A 4 -26.91 25.83 47.79
CA LYS A 4 -25.73 24.92 47.66
C LYS A 4 -26.01 23.43 47.96
N LYS A 5 -25.48 22.62 47.04
CA LYS A 5 -25.42 21.15 46.95
C LYS A 5 -24.68 20.49 48.14
N LEU A 6 -25.05 19.25 48.48
CA LEU A 6 -24.18 18.12 48.89
C LEU A 6 -25.10 16.86 48.97
N LEU A 7 -25.00 15.78 48.17
CA LEU A 7 -24.02 14.68 48.05
C LEU A 7 -24.01 13.64 49.20
N VAL A 8 -24.29 12.37 48.79
CA VAL A 8 -23.80 11.05 49.32
C VAL A 8 -24.52 10.47 50.56
N ALA A 9 -25.36 9.43 50.40
CA ALA A 9 -25.10 7.95 50.45
C ALA A 9 -24.72 7.46 51.87
N THR A 10 -25.17 6.33 52.43
CA THR A 10 -25.45 4.96 51.93
C THR A 10 -26.08 4.16 53.11
N LEU A 11 -26.81 3.07 52.86
CA LEU A 11 -26.72 1.75 53.56
C LEU A 11 -27.89 0.84 53.10
N ILE A 12 -27.62 -0.06 52.15
CA ILE A 12 -27.60 -1.54 52.26
C ILE A 12 -28.98 -2.20 52.31
N GLY A 13 -29.25 -3.00 51.27
CA GLY A 13 -30.27 -4.03 51.23
C GLY A 13 -30.04 -4.94 50.02
N ALA A 14 -29.21 -5.97 50.21
CA ALA A 14 -28.82 -6.92 49.19
C ALA A 14 -29.99 -7.85 48.79
N ALA A 15 -30.17 -8.05 47.48
CA ALA A 15 -30.89 -9.20 46.94
C ALA A 15 -30.08 -9.77 45.78
N VAL A 16 -29.51 -10.95 46.04
CA VAL A 16 -28.81 -11.79 45.07
C VAL A 16 -29.85 -12.40 44.13
N MET A 17 -29.69 -12.19 42.82
CA MET A 17 -30.20 -13.12 41.81
C MET A 17 -29.08 -13.41 40.81
N ALA A 18 -28.65 -14.68 40.83
CA ALA A 18 -27.76 -15.26 39.86
C ALA A 18 -28.53 -15.46 38.54
N GLY A 19 -28.11 -14.76 37.49
CA GLY A 19 -28.55 -14.96 36.11
C GLY A 19 -27.33 -14.92 35.20
N GLY A 20 -27.04 -16.03 34.54
CA GLY A 20 -25.81 -16.28 33.79
C GLY A 20 -25.53 -15.25 32.69
N CYS A 21 -24.38 -14.58 32.81
CA CYS A 21 -23.70 -13.96 31.69
C CYS A 21 -22.63 -14.93 31.19
N GLY A 22 -22.90 -15.58 30.06
CA GLY A 22 -21.91 -16.33 29.31
C GLY A 22 -20.73 -15.40 28.99
N LYS A 23 -19.59 -15.65 29.63
CA LYS A 23 -18.30 -15.06 29.24
C LYS A 23 -17.97 -15.59 27.85
N LYS A 24 -18.31 -14.82 26.81
CA LYS A 24 -17.63 -14.97 25.52
C LYS A 24 -16.13 -14.78 25.80
N PRO A 25 -15.26 -15.73 25.42
CA PRO A 25 -13.83 -15.52 25.57
C PRO A 25 -13.47 -14.24 24.82
N ALA A 26 -12.74 -13.34 25.49
CA ALA A 26 -12.16 -12.19 24.82
C ALA A 26 -11.36 -12.70 23.61
N PRO A 27 -11.51 -12.11 22.42
CA PRO A 27 -10.75 -12.52 21.27
C PRO A 27 -9.27 -12.41 21.65
N LYS A 28 -8.56 -13.55 21.57
CA LYS A 28 -7.11 -13.56 21.71
C LYS A 28 -6.59 -12.63 20.63
N THR A 29 -6.09 -11.47 21.00
CA THR A 29 -5.29 -10.62 20.13
C THR A 29 -4.13 -11.50 19.69
N THR A 30 -4.19 -12.03 18.48
CA THR A 30 -3.05 -12.70 17.85
C THR A 30 -1.92 -11.67 17.85
N ALA A 31 -0.89 -11.90 18.67
CA ALA A 31 0.32 -11.09 18.63
C ALA A 31 0.82 -11.09 17.19
N VAL A 32 0.88 -9.91 16.57
CA VAL A 32 1.49 -9.76 15.25
C VAL A 32 2.98 -10.00 15.47
N VAL A 33 3.47 -11.17 15.06
CA VAL A 33 4.91 -11.46 15.06
C VAL A 33 5.51 -10.63 13.93
N SER A 34 6.17 -9.51 14.26
CA SER A 34 6.94 -8.70 13.32
C SER A 34 8.37 -9.22 13.25
N THR A 35 8.84 -9.56 12.07
CA THR A 35 10.23 -10.00 11.86
C THR A 35 11.11 -8.83 11.42
N PRO A 36 12.44 -8.90 11.59
CA PRO A 36 13.34 -7.82 11.15
C PRO A 36 13.27 -7.53 9.64
N TRP A 37 12.90 -8.53 8.83
CA TRP A 37 12.72 -8.35 7.40
C TRP A 37 11.36 -7.72 7.04
N ASP A 38 10.31 -7.94 7.84
CA ASP A 38 9.05 -7.21 7.69
C ASP A 38 9.26 -5.72 7.91
N ASP A 39 9.98 -5.33 8.97
CA ASP A 39 10.32 -3.94 9.25
C ASP A 39 11.13 -3.31 8.12
N PHE A 40 12.09 -4.06 7.57
CA PHE A 40 12.86 -3.64 6.41
C PHE A 40 11.96 -3.36 5.21
N CYS A 41 11.03 -4.25 4.87
CA CYS A 41 10.10 -4.04 3.78
C CYS A 41 9.12 -2.89 4.06
N ASN A 42 8.60 -2.79 5.28
CA ASN A 42 7.63 -1.79 5.70
C ASN A 42 8.17 -0.36 5.59
N LYS A 43 9.48 -0.16 5.79
CA LYS A 43 10.15 1.13 5.54
C LYS A 43 9.90 1.69 4.13
N TYR A 44 9.68 0.82 3.15
CA TYR A 44 9.48 1.20 1.74
C TYR A 44 8.02 1.13 1.27
N ALA A 45 7.09 0.65 2.11
CA ALA A 45 5.69 0.49 1.75
C ALA A 45 5.01 1.83 1.37
N ASN A 46 5.49 2.93 1.93
CA ASN A 46 4.86 4.26 1.85
C ASN A 46 5.72 5.30 1.15
N MET A 47 6.25 4.96 -0.03
CA MET A 47 6.99 5.93 -0.85
C MET A 47 6.03 6.96 -1.47
N GLU A 48 5.92 8.15 -0.87
CA GLU A 48 5.08 9.24 -1.39
C GLU A 48 5.53 9.64 -2.80
N GLY A 49 4.58 9.74 -3.73
CA GLY A 49 4.85 10.07 -5.14
C GLY A 49 5.58 8.99 -5.93
N GLY A 50 6.07 7.93 -5.27
CA GLY A 50 6.74 6.80 -5.87
C GLY A 50 5.93 5.51 -5.78
N VAL A 51 6.57 4.42 -6.16
CA VAL A 51 6.08 3.07 -5.94
C VAL A 51 7.26 2.15 -5.68
N ALA A 52 7.14 1.29 -4.67
CA ALA A 52 8.14 0.31 -4.31
C ALA A 52 7.47 -1.03 -4.02
N ALA A 53 8.23 -2.09 -4.21
CA ALA A 53 7.88 -3.43 -3.79
C ALA A 53 9.09 -4.07 -3.11
N CYS A 54 8.82 -4.88 -2.09
CA CYS A 54 9.81 -5.63 -1.34
C CYS A 54 9.44 -7.11 -1.35
N LYS A 55 10.41 -7.97 -1.60
CA LYS A 55 10.26 -9.43 -1.55
C LYS A 55 11.46 -10.05 -0.86
N CYS A 56 11.22 -11.15 -0.16
CA CYS A 56 12.19 -11.86 0.65
C CYS A 56 12.20 -13.34 0.26
N VAL A 57 13.38 -13.91 0.11
CA VAL A 57 13.60 -15.32 -0.25
C VAL A 57 14.49 -15.96 0.82
N PHE A 58 14.14 -17.19 1.22
CA PHE A 58 14.91 -17.97 2.19
C PHE A 58 16.02 -18.75 1.49
N ALA A 59 17.16 -18.90 2.15
CA ALA A 59 18.29 -19.70 1.70
C ALA A 59 18.88 -20.50 2.87
N ASN A 60 19.36 -21.71 2.62
CA ASN A 60 19.90 -22.59 3.65
C ASN A 60 21.33 -22.19 4.05
N ASP A 61 22.11 -21.65 3.10
CA ASP A 61 23.49 -21.23 3.31
C ASP A 61 23.82 -19.91 2.56
N LEU A 62 25.08 -19.48 2.65
CA LEU A 62 25.56 -18.24 2.03
C LEU A 62 25.71 -18.32 0.51
N GLU A 63 25.87 -19.52 -0.06
CA GLU A 63 25.96 -19.72 -1.50
C GLU A 63 24.56 -19.57 -2.11
N GLU A 64 23.58 -20.28 -1.56
CA GLU A 64 22.16 -20.14 -1.91
C GLU A 64 21.67 -18.70 -1.69
N ALA A 65 22.21 -17.96 -0.71
CA ALA A 65 21.87 -16.56 -0.47
C ALA A 65 22.22 -15.63 -1.65
N GLN A 66 23.19 -15.98 -2.50
CA GLN A 66 23.46 -15.21 -3.72
C GLN A 66 22.38 -15.43 -4.79
N ILE A 67 21.88 -16.66 -4.92
CA ILE A 67 20.77 -16.99 -5.83
C ILE A 67 19.48 -16.34 -5.31
N ALA A 68 19.22 -16.45 -4.01
CA ALA A 68 18.06 -15.83 -3.35
C ALA A 68 18.03 -14.31 -3.53
N ARG A 69 19.18 -13.64 -3.69
CA ARG A 69 19.25 -12.21 -4.03
C ARG A 69 18.67 -11.94 -5.41
N GLU A 70 19.03 -12.71 -6.42
CA GLU A 70 18.54 -12.52 -7.78
C GLU A 70 17.04 -12.81 -7.86
N GLU A 71 16.60 -13.88 -7.20
CA GLU A 71 15.19 -14.24 -7.07
C GLU A 71 14.38 -13.14 -6.36
N ALA A 72 14.86 -12.64 -5.21
CA ALA A 72 14.19 -11.56 -4.49
C ALA A 72 14.06 -10.29 -5.34
N VAL A 73 15.06 -9.96 -6.16
CA VAL A 73 14.98 -8.82 -7.09
C VAL A 73 13.97 -9.08 -8.20
N ALA A 74 13.92 -10.29 -8.76
CA ALA A 74 12.97 -10.66 -9.81
C ALA A 74 11.53 -10.62 -9.28
N ASP A 75 11.28 -11.18 -8.11
CA ASP A 75 9.98 -11.18 -7.45
C ASP A 75 9.55 -9.76 -7.07
N ALA A 76 10.46 -8.95 -6.54
CA ALA A 76 10.16 -7.56 -6.22
C ALA A 76 9.84 -6.75 -7.49
N ARG A 77 10.50 -7.01 -8.62
CA ARG A 77 10.15 -6.41 -9.92
C ARG A 77 8.78 -6.84 -10.41
N SER A 78 8.45 -8.13 -10.27
CA SER A 78 7.13 -8.67 -10.65
C SER A 78 6.02 -8.03 -9.82
N GLU A 79 6.22 -7.92 -8.50
CA GLU A 79 5.25 -7.26 -7.62
C GLU A 79 5.16 -5.76 -7.89
N LEU A 80 6.29 -5.09 -8.16
CA LEU A 80 6.29 -3.68 -8.57
C LEU A 80 5.49 -3.47 -9.85
N ALA A 81 5.59 -4.39 -10.82
CA ALA A 81 4.81 -4.36 -12.06
C ALA A 81 3.31 -4.38 -11.77
N ARG A 82 2.89 -5.32 -10.92
CA ARG A 82 1.49 -5.51 -10.53
C ARG A 82 0.95 -4.28 -9.80
N ILE A 83 1.68 -3.77 -8.81
CA ILE A 83 1.29 -2.56 -8.06
C ILE A 83 1.21 -1.36 -8.99
N LEU A 84 2.20 -1.16 -9.86
CA LEU A 84 2.24 -0.04 -10.80
C LEU A 84 1.06 -0.10 -11.77
N GLU A 85 0.76 -1.27 -12.35
CA GLU A 85 -0.38 -1.44 -13.25
C GLU A 85 -1.68 -1.08 -12.55
N VAL A 86 -1.92 -1.60 -11.34
CA VAL A 86 -3.16 -1.29 -10.59
C VAL A 86 -3.25 0.20 -10.26
N LYS A 87 -2.15 0.83 -9.81
CA LYS A 87 -2.11 2.28 -9.52
C LYS A 87 -2.42 3.11 -10.76
N VAL A 88 -1.77 2.82 -11.90
CA VAL A 88 -1.96 3.53 -13.16
C VAL A 88 -3.38 3.36 -13.68
N MET A 89 -3.92 2.14 -13.65
CA MET A 89 -5.29 1.88 -14.10
C MET A 89 -6.33 2.58 -13.23
N THR A 90 -6.12 2.60 -11.91
CA THR A 90 -6.99 3.31 -10.97
C THR A 90 -6.93 4.82 -11.21
N MET A 91 -5.73 5.38 -11.34
CA MET A 91 -5.50 6.79 -11.68
C MET A 91 -6.27 7.19 -12.94
N VAL A 92 -6.11 6.42 -14.02
CA VAL A 92 -6.78 6.69 -15.31
C VAL A 92 -8.30 6.63 -15.18
N LYS A 93 -8.85 5.59 -14.52
CA LYS A 93 -10.30 5.44 -14.32
C LYS A 93 -10.90 6.58 -13.52
N ARG A 94 -10.20 7.05 -12.48
CA ARG A 94 -10.64 8.19 -11.65
C ARG A 94 -10.61 9.49 -12.42
N TYR A 95 -9.54 9.72 -13.19
CA TYR A 95 -9.47 10.87 -14.08
C TYR A 95 -10.65 10.88 -15.07
N LYS A 96 -10.92 9.76 -15.75
CA LYS A 96 -12.09 9.60 -16.63
C LYS A 96 -13.40 9.93 -15.90
N SER A 97 -13.60 9.37 -14.71
CA SER A 97 -14.82 9.57 -13.92
C SER A 97 -15.04 11.05 -13.56
N ARG A 98 -13.96 11.77 -13.22
CA ARG A 98 -14.01 13.21 -12.90
C ARG A 98 -14.22 14.09 -14.13
N THR A 99 -13.62 13.77 -15.26
CA THR A 99 -13.71 14.59 -16.48
C THR A 99 -14.99 14.37 -17.27
N VAL A 100 -15.55 13.15 -17.27
CA VAL A 100 -16.84 12.83 -17.89
C VAL A 100 -17.99 13.56 -17.19
N ALA A 101 -17.90 13.77 -15.87
CA ALA A 101 -18.84 14.61 -15.13
C ALA A 101 -18.75 16.11 -15.50
N GLY A 102 -17.66 16.53 -16.18
CA GLY A 102 -17.36 17.93 -16.48
C GLY A 102 -17.55 18.36 -17.95
N LYS A 103 -17.11 17.57 -18.95
CA LYS A 103 -17.29 17.84 -20.41
C LYS A 103 -17.14 16.56 -21.26
N LYS A 104 -17.76 16.54 -22.45
CA LYS A 104 -17.66 15.50 -23.49
C LYS A 104 -16.23 15.38 -24.06
N ARG A 105 -15.34 14.61 -23.44
CA ARG A 105 -14.16 14.06 -24.13
C ARG A 105 -14.20 12.54 -23.98
N TYR A 106 -14.47 11.84 -25.08
CA TYR A 106 -14.51 10.38 -25.11
C TYR A 106 -13.10 9.83 -24.86
N MET A 107 -12.87 9.36 -23.64
CA MET A 107 -11.65 8.65 -23.26
C MET A 107 -11.92 7.14 -23.27
N GLY A 108 -11.77 6.53 -24.45
CA GLY A 108 -12.03 5.11 -24.68
C GLY A 108 -10.96 4.17 -24.10
N SER A 109 -11.03 2.89 -24.50
CA SER A 109 -10.07 1.83 -24.16
C SER A 109 -8.63 2.17 -24.55
N THR A 110 -8.45 2.93 -25.63
CA THR A 110 -7.14 3.39 -26.14
C THR A 110 -6.33 4.17 -25.10
N PHE A 111 -6.99 4.93 -24.22
CA PHE A 111 -6.31 5.69 -23.17
C PHE A 111 -5.74 4.78 -22.08
N GLU A 112 -6.44 3.70 -21.75
CA GLU A 112 -5.97 2.69 -20.80
C GLU A 112 -4.80 1.89 -21.39
N GLU A 113 -4.85 1.58 -22.68
CA GLU A 113 -3.77 0.90 -23.39
C GLU A 113 -2.49 1.73 -23.43
N VAL A 114 -2.58 3.02 -23.77
CA VAL A 114 -1.41 3.93 -23.76
C VAL A 114 -0.82 4.03 -22.35
N ALA A 115 -1.66 4.16 -21.32
CA ALA A 115 -1.18 4.18 -19.94
C ALA A 115 -0.45 2.88 -19.57
N LYS A 116 -1.01 1.71 -19.90
CA LYS A 116 -0.34 0.42 -19.68
C LYS A 116 0.99 0.31 -20.43
N GLN A 117 1.05 0.73 -21.69
CA GLN A 117 2.26 0.69 -22.49
C GLN A 117 3.37 1.56 -21.88
N VAL A 118 3.05 2.79 -21.48
CA VAL A 118 4.04 3.68 -20.85
C VAL A 118 4.48 3.13 -19.49
N ALA A 119 3.56 2.63 -18.66
CA ALA A 119 3.91 2.00 -17.39
C ALA A 119 4.90 0.83 -17.58
N LYS A 120 4.65 -0.05 -18.56
CA LYS A 120 5.55 -1.16 -18.92
C LYS A 120 6.93 -0.68 -19.38
N GLN A 121 7.01 0.43 -20.13
CA GLN A 121 8.29 1.00 -20.56
C GLN A 121 9.14 1.44 -19.35
N TYR A 122 8.53 2.09 -18.37
CA TYR A 122 9.24 2.58 -17.17
C TYR A 122 9.59 1.45 -16.19
N LEU A 123 8.74 0.42 -16.11
CA LEU A 123 9.03 -0.78 -15.31
C LEU A 123 10.30 -1.50 -15.76
N ARG A 124 10.57 -1.58 -17.07
CA ARG A 124 11.82 -2.17 -17.61
C ARG A 124 13.08 -1.46 -17.08
N GLY A 125 12.98 -0.19 -16.72
CA GLY A 125 14.06 0.60 -16.13
C GLY A 125 14.17 0.49 -14.61
N SER A 126 13.34 -0.31 -13.94
CA SER A 126 13.36 -0.44 -12.48
C SER A 126 14.61 -1.17 -11.97
N ARG A 127 15.24 -0.59 -10.95
CA ARG A 127 16.45 -1.13 -10.33
C ARG A 127 16.22 -1.39 -8.85
N PRO A 128 16.89 -2.40 -8.26
CA PRO A 128 16.90 -2.55 -6.82
C PRO A 128 17.53 -1.29 -6.18
N ILE A 129 16.86 -0.76 -5.17
CA ILE A 129 17.31 0.41 -4.41
C ILE A 129 17.91 0.03 -3.05
N ASN A 130 17.59 -1.18 -2.56
CA ASN A 130 18.20 -1.74 -1.38
C ASN A 130 18.10 -3.28 -1.42
N THR A 131 19.06 -3.96 -0.82
CA THR A 131 19.02 -5.40 -0.58
C THR A 131 19.72 -5.70 0.74
N LYS A 132 19.09 -6.51 1.58
CA LYS A 132 19.63 -6.89 2.88
C LYS A 132 19.43 -8.38 3.13
N THR A 133 20.46 -9.00 3.70
CA THR A 133 20.41 -10.38 4.16
C THR A 133 20.27 -10.38 5.68
N PHE A 134 19.38 -11.22 6.18
CA PHE A 134 19.11 -11.47 7.58
C PHE A 134 19.38 -12.94 7.90
N ARG A 135 19.40 -13.26 9.19
CA ARG A 135 19.41 -14.63 9.68
C ARG A 135 18.12 -14.88 10.47
N ALA A 136 17.39 -15.92 10.12
CA ALA A 136 16.20 -16.37 10.81
C ALA A 136 16.56 -17.22 12.03
N ASP A 137 15.58 -17.39 12.94
CA ASP A 137 15.77 -18.13 14.19
C ASP A 137 16.09 -19.62 13.96
N ASP A 138 15.63 -20.18 12.84
CA ASP A 138 15.93 -21.56 12.41
C ASP A 138 17.32 -21.70 11.77
N GLY A 139 18.11 -20.63 11.75
CA GLY A 139 19.48 -20.60 11.23
C GLY A 139 19.59 -20.30 9.74
N ARG A 140 18.48 -20.31 8.98
CA ARG A 140 18.46 -19.97 7.54
C ARG A 140 18.73 -18.49 7.30
N TYR A 141 19.17 -18.19 6.09
CA TYR A 141 19.29 -16.83 5.58
C TYR A 141 17.97 -16.35 4.99
N VAL A 142 17.68 -15.05 5.14
CA VAL A 142 16.55 -14.39 4.47
C VAL A 142 17.10 -13.21 3.69
N VAL A 143 16.97 -13.23 2.37
CA VAL A 143 17.45 -12.16 1.50
C VAL A 143 16.27 -11.36 1.00
N CYS A 144 16.23 -10.08 1.35
CA CYS A 144 15.15 -9.18 0.96
C CYS A 144 15.66 -8.09 0.03
N SER A 145 14.97 -7.87 -1.07
CA SER A 145 15.29 -6.84 -2.06
C SER A 145 14.11 -5.91 -2.28
N VAL A 146 14.42 -4.62 -2.40
CA VAL A 146 13.46 -3.56 -2.66
C VAL A 146 13.73 -2.98 -4.03
N VAL A 147 12.71 -2.94 -4.87
CA VAL A 147 12.74 -2.34 -6.20
C VAL A 147 11.72 -1.21 -6.23
N ALA A 148 12.10 -0.07 -6.79
CA ALA A 148 11.24 1.11 -6.78
C ALA A 148 11.33 1.94 -8.07
N LEU A 149 10.23 2.65 -8.36
CA LEU A 149 10.22 3.85 -9.18
C LEU A 149 10.12 5.05 -8.24
N GLN A 150 11.19 5.84 -8.20
CA GLN A 150 11.26 7.06 -7.41
C GLN A 150 10.26 8.12 -7.91
N PRO A 151 9.89 9.11 -7.08
CA PRO A 151 8.86 10.10 -7.43
C PRO A 151 9.15 10.86 -8.73
N ALA A 152 10.42 11.22 -8.97
CA ALA A 152 10.82 11.88 -10.21
C ALA A 152 10.58 10.99 -11.46
N VAL A 153 10.82 9.68 -11.34
CA VAL A 153 10.61 8.71 -12.42
C VAL A 153 9.12 8.54 -12.70
N VAL A 154 8.29 8.45 -11.64
CA VAL A 154 6.83 8.40 -11.75
C VAL A 154 6.28 9.68 -12.38
N LYS A 155 6.76 10.86 -11.97
CA LYS A 155 6.34 12.13 -12.56
C LYS A 155 6.64 12.18 -14.06
N ASN A 156 7.84 11.74 -14.46
CA ASN A 156 8.21 11.65 -15.88
C ASN A 156 7.35 10.63 -16.65
N MET A 157 7.01 9.50 -16.03
CA MET A 157 6.12 8.50 -16.61
C MET A 157 4.74 9.10 -16.88
N ILE A 158 4.16 9.82 -15.91
CA ILE A 158 2.84 10.45 -16.03
C ILE A 158 2.87 11.58 -17.06
N LYS A 159 3.95 12.39 -17.09
CA LYS A 159 4.17 13.38 -18.15
C LYS A 159 4.19 12.73 -19.54
N LYS A 160 4.91 11.60 -19.69
CA LYS A 160 4.99 10.89 -20.97
C LYS A 160 3.64 10.29 -21.38
N MET A 161 2.86 9.80 -20.41
CA MET A 161 1.47 9.39 -20.59
C MET A 161 0.63 10.56 -21.12
N ALA A 162 0.61 11.69 -20.41
CA ALA A 162 -0.15 12.87 -20.78
C ALA A 162 0.18 13.39 -22.19
N GLN A 163 1.47 13.43 -22.53
CA GLN A 163 1.92 13.80 -23.88
C GLN A 163 1.40 12.85 -24.97
N LYS A 164 1.49 11.53 -24.77
CA LYS A 164 1.00 10.54 -25.74
C LYS A 164 -0.53 10.59 -25.91
N MET A 165 -1.23 11.13 -24.92
CA MET A 165 -2.69 11.24 -24.91
C MET A 165 -3.15 12.67 -25.20
N GLU A 166 -2.24 13.55 -25.65
CA GLU A 166 -2.50 14.94 -26.04
C GLU A 166 -3.27 15.74 -24.97
N MET A 167 -2.89 15.51 -23.71
CA MET A 167 -3.52 16.13 -22.55
C MET A 167 -2.94 17.51 -22.24
N SER A 168 -3.74 18.39 -21.66
CA SER A 168 -3.25 19.70 -21.22
C SER A 168 -2.33 19.57 -19.98
N PRO A 169 -1.49 20.57 -19.67
CA PRO A 169 -0.70 20.57 -18.44
C PRO A 169 -1.56 20.42 -17.18
N ARG A 170 -2.76 21.01 -17.18
CA ARG A 170 -3.73 20.88 -16.09
C ARG A 170 -4.17 19.43 -15.90
N ASP A 171 -4.37 18.69 -16.99
CA ASP A 171 -4.79 17.29 -16.94
C ASP A 171 -3.64 16.37 -16.50
N GLU A 172 -2.40 16.67 -16.89
CA GLU A 172 -1.19 16.02 -16.37
C GLU A 172 -1.11 16.16 -14.85
N ASP A 173 -1.32 17.36 -14.32
CA ASP A 173 -1.31 17.62 -12.88
C ASP A 173 -2.41 16.81 -12.16
N ILE A 174 -3.62 16.75 -12.73
CA ILE A 174 -4.71 15.96 -12.16
C ILE A 174 -4.32 14.47 -12.12
N LEU A 175 -3.79 13.91 -13.22
CA LEU A 175 -3.31 12.52 -13.22
C LEU A 175 -2.28 12.27 -12.13
N TYR A 176 -1.33 13.19 -11.93
CA TYR A 176 -0.34 13.05 -10.86
C TYR A 176 -0.97 13.06 -9.46
N GLN A 177 -1.98 13.91 -9.22
CA GLN A 177 -2.71 13.88 -7.96
C GLN A 177 -3.49 12.58 -7.76
N GLU A 178 -4.16 12.08 -8.80
CA GLU A 178 -4.88 10.80 -8.75
C GLU A 178 -3.93 9.63 -8.45
N PHE A 179 -2.70 9.65 -9.01
CA PHE A 179 -1.67 8.65 -8.69
C PHE A 179 -1.28 8.67 -7.21
N LYS A 180 -0.99 9.86 -6.66
CA LYS A 180 -0.63 10.02 -5.24
C LYS A 180 -1.77 9.63 -4.31
N ALA A 181 -3.01 9.95 -4.69
CA ALA A 181 -4.20 9.70 -3.89
C ALA A 181 -4.57 8.21 -3.75
N TYR A 182 -3.92 7.30 -4.51
CA TYR A 182 -4.22 5.88 -4.50
C TYR A 182 -4.16 5.24 -3.09
N LYS A 183 -3.17 5.64 -2.27
CA LYS A 183 -2.97 5.00 -0.96
C LYS A 183 -4.12 5.30 0.02
N ALA A 184 -4.53 6.56 0.11
CA ALA A 184 -5.65 6.98 0.96
C ALA A 184 -6.94 6.21 0.61
N GLN A 185 -7.11 5.81 -0.65
CA GLN A 185 -8.24 4.99 -1.06
C GLN A 185 -8.14 3.54 -0.64
N GLN A 186 -6.96 2.92 -0.72
CA GLN A 186 -6.81 1.56 -0.22
C GLN A 186 -7.08 1.47 1.28
N GLU A 187 -6.72 2.50 2.03
CA GLU A 187 -7.03 2.58 3.47
C GLU A 187 -8.54 2.73 3.68
N LEU A 188 -9.20 3.65 2.97
CA LEU A 188 -10.66 3.82 3.02
C LEU A 188 -11.43 2.55 2.59
N GLU A 189 -11.03 1.88 1.52
CA GLU A 189 -11.68 0.64 1.06
C GLU A 189 -11.52 -0.52 2.05
N LYS A 190 -10.37 -0.58 2.74
CA LYS A 190 -10.15 -1.57 3.81
C LYS A 190 -11.04 -1.29 5.03
N GLU A 191 -11.22 -0.01 5.39
CA GLU A 191 -12.14 0.38 6.47
C GLU A 191 -13.59 0.03 6.11
N ILE A 192 -14.03 0.35 4.89
CA ILE A 192 -15.42 0.08 4.44
C ILE A 192 -15.72 -1.43 4.35
N LYS A 193 -14.77 -2.24 3.86
CA LYS A 193 -14.96 -3.72 3.76
C LYS A 193 -14.73 -4.46 5.08
N GLY A 194 -14.20 -3.78 6.09
CA GLY A 194 -14.03 -4.29 7.45
C GLY A 194 -15.28 -4.15 8.33
N TYR A 195 -16.35 -3.55 7.81
CA TYR A 195 -17.72 -3.52 8.35
C TYR A 195 -18.63 -4.45 7.55
#